data_AF-A0A0F7H8Y9-F1
#
_entry.id   AF-A0A0F7H8Y9-F1
#
_cell.length_a   1.000
_cell.length_b   1.000
_cell.length_c   1.000
_cell.angle_alpha   90.00
_cell.angle_beta   90.00
_cell.angle_gamma   90.00
#
_symmetry.space_group_name_H-M   'P 1'
#
loop_
_entity.id
_entity.type
_entity.pdbx_description
1 polymer ?
#
loop_
_entity_poly.entity_id
_entity_poly.type
_entity_poly.pdbx_seq_one_letter_code
_entity_poly.pdbx_strand_id
1 'polypeptide(L)' 'MMNSRNRSFIVLLYLCLALFIMLFIIAMSFSLLGYWIGGGDGILLFFIGKLFSYFKVALAGVLIGFILWFFYYRNI' A
#
# COMPACT_ATOMS: atom_id res chain seq x y z
N MET A 1 8.64 -20.52 -21.60
CA MET A 1 7.57 -19.68 -22.17
C MET A 1 6.49 -19.55 -21.10
N MET A 2 6.37 -18.40 -20.46
CA MET A 2 5.39 -18.21 -19.37
C MET A 2 3.99 -18.19 -19.98
N ASN A 3 3.10 -19.05 -19.48
CA ASN A 3 1.70 -19.09 -19.90
C ASN A 3 1.06 -17.71 -19.68
N SER A 4 0.24 -17.22 -20.63
CA SER A 4 -0.41 -15.90 -20.54
C SER A 4 -1.17 -15.71 -19.22
N ARG A 5 -1.76 -16.80 -18.73
CA ARG A 5 -2.41 -16.87 -17.42
C ARG A 5 -1.47 -16.52 -16.26
N ASN A 6 -0.25 -17.06 -16.24
CA ASN A 6 0.73 -16.77 -15.19
C ASN A 6 1.19 -15.30 -15.25
N ARG A 7 1.28 -14.73 -16.45
CA ARG A 7 1.63 -13.31 -16.63
C ARG A 7 0.57 -12.40 -16.02
N SER A 8 -0.71 -12.68 -16.26
CA SER A 8 -1.80 -11.92 -15.65
C SER A 8 -1.82 -12.02 -14.11
N PHE A 9 -1.56 -13.21 -13.54
CA PHE A 9 -1.42 -13.38 -12.09
C PHE A 9 -0.23 -12.61 -11.49
N ILE A 10 0.90 -12.57 -12.19
CA ILE A 10 2.07 -11.78 -11.76
C ILE A 10 1.73 -10.29 -11.78
N VAL A 11 1.00 -9.82 -12.80
CA VAL A 11 0.56 -8.42 -12.88
C VAL A 11 -0.41 -8.08 -11.74
N LEU A 12 -1.31 -9.00 -11.35
CA LEU A 12 -2.18 -8.81 -10.19
C LEU A 12 -1.38 -8.62 -8.89
N LEU A 13 -0.46 -9.53 -8.60
CA LEU A 13 0.38 -9.46 -7.40
C LEU A 13 1.22 -8.18 -7.40
N TYR A 14 1.77 -7.81 -8.56
CA TYR A 14 2.53 -6.58 -8.72
C TYR A 14 1.67 -5.34 -8.43
N LEU A 15 0.48 -5.22 -9.02
CA LEU A 15 -0.42 -4.08 -8.79
C LEU A 15 -0.86 -3.96 -7.33
N CYS A 16 -1.27 -5.07 -6.72
CA CYS A 16 -1.67 -5.10 -5.32
C CYS A 16 -0.52 -4.68 -4.39
N LEU A 17 0.68 -5.24 -4.58
CA LEU A 17 1.84 -4.91 -3.76
C LEU A 17 2.32 -3.48 -4.01
N ALA A 18 2.36 -3.01 -5.26
CA ALA A 18 2.78 -1.66 -5.59
C ALA A 18 1.87 -0.61 -4.93
N LEU A 19 0.54 -0.80 -5.01
CA LEU A 19 -0.41 0.12 -4.38
C LEU A 19 -0.41 0.03 -2.85
N PHE A 20 -0.25 -1.17 -2.29
CA PHE A 20 -0.07 -1.35 -0.85
C PHE A 20 1.14 -0.57 -0.35
N ILE A 21 2.31 -0.75 -0.98
CA ILE A 21 3.56 -0.07 -0.61
C ILE A 21 3.43 1.44 -0.79
N MET A 22 2.85 1.91 -1.90
CA MET A 22 2.65 3.34 -2.15
C MET A 22 1.78 3.98 -1.06
N LEU A 23 0.62 3.40 -0.74
CA LEU A 23 -0.26 3.94 0.31
C LEU A 23 0.38 3.87 1.69
N PHE A 24 1.13 2.81 1.97
CA PHE A 24 1.86 2.67 3.23
C PHE A 24 2.91 3.77 3.41
N ILE A 25 3.72 4.03 2.37
CA ILE A 25 4.73 5.09 2.38
C ILE A 25 4.06 6.45 2.57
N ILE A 26 3.02 6.75 1.79
CA ILE A 26 2.31 8.05 1.89
C ILE A 26 1.73 8.24 3.30
N ALA A 27 1.07 7.22 3.86
CA ALA A 27 0.48 7.30 5.20
C ALA A 27 1.54 7.53 6.29
N MET A 28 2.71 6.89 6.17
CA MET A 28 3.84 7.15 7.04
C MET A 28 4.39 8.56 6.88
N SER A 29 4.64 9.02 5.65
CA SER A 29 5.18 10.35 5.38
C SER A 29 4.29 11.44 5.94
N PHE A 30 2.97 11.38 5.70
CA PHE A 30 2.02 12.34 6.26
C PHE A 30 2.00 12.33 7.78
N SER A 31 2.07 11.15 8.38
CA SER A 31 2.04 11.05 9.84
C SER A 31 3.35 11.50 10.49
N LEU A 32 4.49 11.30 9.81
CA LEU A 32 5.78 11.81 10.23
C LEU A 32 5.82 13.34 10.15
N LEU A 33 5.29 13.92 9.07
CA LEU A 33 5.14 15.37 8.91
C LEU A 33 4.24 15.96 10.00
N GLY A 34 3.09 15.34 10.27
CA GLY A 34 2.18 15.76 11.34
C GLY A 34 2.81 15.65 12.73
N TYR A 35 3.60 14.60 12.98
CA TYR A 35 4.37 14.44 14.22
C TYR A 35 5.42 15.53 14.40
N TRP A 36 6.15 15.86 13.33
CA TRP A 36 7.19 16.88 13.36
C TRP A 36 6.62 18.29 13.62
N ILE A 37 5.46 18.61 13.02
CA ILE A 37 4.72 19.84 13.28
C ILE A 37 4.16 19.91 14.72
N GLY A 38 3.81 18.76 15.30
CA GLY A 38 3.23 18.66 16.64
C GLY A 38 4.22 18.76 17.81
N GLY A 39 5.50 19.06 17.57
CA GLY A 39 6.52 19.19 18.64
C GLY A 39 7.07 17.86 19.16
N GLY A 40 6.89 16.79 18.38
CA GLY A 40 7.04 15.37 18.74
C GLY A 40 7.99 14.94 19.86
N ASP A 41 7.40 14.38 20.92
CA ASP A 41 8.06 13.56 21.93
C ASP A 41 7.86 12.06 21.66
N GLY A 42 8.94 11.30 21.49
CA GLY A 42 8.91 9.83 21.40
C GLY A 42 8.43 9.23 20.06
N ILE A 43 9.28 9.32 19.03
CA ILE A 43 9.00 8.88 17.65
C ILE A 43 8.57 7.40 17.59
N LEU A 44 9.23 6.53 18.37
CA LEU A 44 8.94 5.09 18.38
C LEU A 44 7.54 4.77 18.90
N LEU A 45 7.12 5.44 19.98
CA LEU A 45 5.82 5.17 20.62
C LEU A 45 4.67 5.68 19.75
N PHE A 46 4.87 6.84 19.11
CA PHE A 46 3.96 7.37 18.11
C PHE A 46 3.81 6.44 16.90
N PHE A 47 4.92 5.92 16.40
CA PHE A 47 4.93 5.06 15.23
C PHE A 47 4.25 3.72 15.50
N ILE A 48 4.52 3.08 16.64
CA ILE A 48 3.88 1.82 17.05
C ILE A 48 2.36 2.01 17.22
N GLY A 49 1.93 3.11 17.84
CA GLY A 49 0.51 3.42 18.03
C GLY A 49 -0.25 3.62 16.70
N LYS A 50 0.42 4.13 15.66
CA LYS A 50 -0.20 4.33 14.34
C LYS A 50 0.07 3.22 13.32
N LEU A 51 0.97 2.28 13.60
CA LEU A 51 1.36 1.22 12.67
C LEU A 51 0.17 0.40 12.20
N PHE A 52 -0.75 0.05 13.12
CA PHE A 52 -1.98 -0.65 12.78
C PHE A 52 -2.90 0.17 11.85
N SER A 53 -2.94 1.49 12.03
CA SER A 53 -3.70 2.38 11.15
C SER A 53 -3.06 2.46 9.75
N TYR A 54 -1.73 2.50 9.65
CA TYR A 54 -1.05 2.47 8.35
C TYR A 54 -1.30 1.17 7.59
N PHE A 55 -1.28 0.03 8.29
CA PHE A 55 -1.65 -1.25 7.69
C PHE A 55 -3.09 -1.28 7.18
N LYS A 56 -4.03 -0.71 7.94
CA LYS A 56 -5.44 -0.64 7.54
C LYS A 56 -5.63 0.22 6.28
N VAL A 57 -4.91 1.34 6.17
CA VAL A 57 -4.91 2.19 4.96
C VAL A 57 -4.23 1.48 3.79
N ALA A 58 -3.09 0.84 4.01
CA ALA A 58 -2.37 0.11 2.97
C ALA A 58 -3.19 -1.06 2.41
N LEU A 59 -3.97 -1.75 3.24
CA LEU A 59 -4.92 -2.79 2.81
C LEU A 59 -5.97 -2.29 1.80
N ALA A 60 -6.37 -1.02 1.89
CA ALA A 60 -7.23 -0.42 0.87
C ALA A 60 -6.55 -0.40 -0.52
N GLY A 61 -5.22 -0.27 -0.55
CA GLY A 61 -4.41 -0.33 -1.77
C GLY A 61 -4.47 -1.69 -2.47
N VAL A 62 -4.55 -2.78 -1.70
CA VAL A 62 -4.72 -4.13 -2.25
C VAL A 62 -6.09 -4.28 -2.94
N LEU A 63 -7.15 -3.75 -2.33
CA LEU A 63 -8.48 -3.73 -2.94
C LEU A 63 -8.49 -2.92 -4.24
N ILE A 64 -7.88 -1.74 -4.24
CA ILE A 64 -7.77 -0.89 -5.43
C ILE A 64 -6.96 -1.60 -6.53
N GLY A 65 -5.84 -2.25 -6.18
CA GLY A 65 -5.02 -3.02 -7.12
C GLY A 65 -5.76 -4.21 -7.72
N PHE A 66 -6.59 -4.90 -6.91
CA PHE A 66 -7.44 -5.98 -7.39
C PHE A 66 -8.49 -5.49 -8.39
N ILE A 67 -9.15 -4.36 -8.08
CA ILE A 67 -10.14 -3.73 -8.96
C ILE A 67 -9.49 -3.31 -10.28
N LEU A 68 -8.35 -2.62 -10.23
CA LEU A 68 -7.60 -2.19 -11.42
C LEU A 68 -7.19 -3.37 -12.28
N TRP A 69 -6.72 -4.46 -11.67
CA TRP A 69 -6.38 -5.67 -12.41
C TRP A 69 -7.62 -6.28 -13.08
N PHE A 70 -8.74 -6.38 -12.36
CA PHE A 70 -9.97 -6.99 -12.86
C PHE A 70 -10.51 -6.27 -14.10
N PHE A 71 -10.49 -4.93 -14.09
CA PHE A 71 -11.03 -4.12 -15.19
C PHE A 71 -10.05 -3.90 -16.35
N TYR A 72 -8.75 -3.75 -16.09
CA TYR A 72 -7.79 -3.31 -17.11
C TYR A 72 -6.76 -4.36 -17.51
N TYR A 73 -6.30 -5.21 -16.60
CA TYR A 73 -5.14 -6.10 -16.85
C TYR A 73 -5.48 -7.59 -16.94
N ARG A 74 -6.75 -7.94 -16.78
CA ARG A 74 -7.22 -9.34 -16.83
C ARG A 74 -6.94 -10.05 -18.16
N ASN A 75 -6.93 -9.32 -19.27
CA ASN A 75 -6.79 -9.86 -20.64
C ASN A 75 -5.38 -9.66 -21.26
N ILE A 76 -4.38 -9.27 -20.46
CA ILE A 76 -2.96 -9.10 -20.86
C ILE A 76 -2.15 -10.39 -20.62
#